data_AF-A0A8D8QT47-F1
#
_entry.id   AF-A0A8D8QT47-F1
#
_cell.length_a   1.000
_cell.length_b   1.000
_cell.length_c   1.000
_cell.angle_alpha   90.00
_cell.angle_beta   90.00
_cell.angle_gamma   90.00
#
_symmetry.space_group_name_H-M   'P 1'
#
loop_
_entity.id
_entity.type
_entity.pdbx_description
1 polymer ?
#
loop_
_entity_poly.entity_id
_entity_poly.type
_entity_poly.pdbx_seq_one_letter_code
_entity_poly.pdbx_strand_id
1 'polypeptide(L)'
;MVTMHSSILSVFYIQFLYLDVVQSFNVLSMFSAKLNADNVMTMDEDFNKNHWTNNRRAKIAHHYLKDKKKHDVIGKNITLVLNNLLKNYQSSEPPNYRKGEPTIIKTNMLIRSMGPISEVDMDYSMDCYFRQYWRDSRLSFMGPINNLSLSIKMLEKIWRPDTYILNGKQSYVHTITVPNKLLRINQDGDILYSMRLTIKANCPMSLRNFPMDRQSCPLILGSYAYPIEKLVYHWTPGKSITFVPGMTISQFDFISSPKRNFTFKKREGEFSLLQVNFNLKRHTGYFVIQIYVPCVLIVVLSWVSFWIHREATSDRIGLGITSVLTLSTISLDSRTDLPKVRYATALDWFLLMSFFYCIATILEFAAVHYFTKTGSGEIPFLVSSDEIRVHPKPKSYLSEDDDDDDVQSRFKVDYSVCSVLEDLPGRRISNFMPEDESQSRTSTMERHTQTEHKIPIWKLVTYCLVANEKYRKKREQEVSREGYQFHINSVSRIDRVSRILFPASFGFLNLLYWITYVTYQETFVWKDPAAVSH
;
A
#
# COMPACT_ATOMS: atom_id res chain seq x y z
N MET A 1 15.25 -12.83 31.76
CA MET A 1 15.04 -14.29 31.57
C MET A 1 13.59 -14.68 31.87
N VAL A 2 12.60 -14.01 31.25
CA VAL A 2 11.15 -14.36 31.36
C VAL A 2 10.41 -14.21 30.01
N THR A 3 11.05 -13.71 28.94
CA THR A 3 10.37 -13.44 27.66
C THR A 3 10.57 -14.50 26.55
N MET A 4 11.24 -15.61 26.82
CA MET A 4 11.39 -16.73 25.85
C MET A 4 10.43 -17.90 26.07
N HIS A 5 9.61 -17.89 27.13
CA HIS A 5 8.71 -19.02 27.41
C HIS A 5 7.33 -18.91 26.73
N SER A 6 6.93 -17.73 26.24
CA SER A 6 5.61 -17.53 25.63
C SER A 6 5.53 -17.96 24.16
N SER A 7 6.65 -17.92 23.43
CA SER A 7 6.67 -18.24 21.99
C SER A 7 6.66 -19.76 21.75
N ILE A 8 7.28 -20.54 22.64
CA ILE A 8 7.35 -22.00 22.52
C ILE A 8 5.99 -22.64 22.79
N LEU A 9 5.24 -22.16 23.79
CA LEU A 9 3.88 -22.65 24.09
C LEU A 9 2.88 -22.39 22.94
N SER A 10 3.02 -21.27 22.21
CA SER A 10 2.14 -20.97 21.07
C SER A 10 2.37 -21.90 19.86
N VAL A 11 3.62 -22.30 19.61
CA VAL A 11 3.96 -23.21 18.50
C VAL A 11 3.49 -24.64 18.81
N PHE A 12 3.61 -25.09 20.06
CA PHE A 12 3.10 -26.40 20.47
C PHE A 12 1.56 -26.48 20.46
N TYR A 13 0.87 -25.39 20.81
CA TYR A 13 -0.61 -25.36 20.78
C TYR A 13 -1.17 -25.40 19.34
N ILE A 14 -0.51 -24.71 18.39
CA ILE A 14 -0.89 -24.73 16.98
C ILE A 14 -0.57 -26.07 16.33
N GLN A 15 0.53 -26.73 16.74
CA GLN A 15 0.88 -28.05 16.23
C GLN A 15 -0.04 -29.17 16.77
N PHE A 16 -0.52 -29.06 18.01
CA PHE A 16 -1.53 -29.97 18.57
C PHE A 16 -2.90 -29.79 17.90
N LEU A 17 -3.34 -28.55 17.66
CA LEU A 17 -4.59 -28.28 16.94
C LEU A 17 -4.55 -28.75 15.47
N TYR A 18 -3.38 -28.73 14.82
CA TYR A 18 -3.23 -29.25 13.46
C TYR A 18 -3.28 -30.78 13.41
N LEU A 19 -2.73 -31.47 14.42
CA LEU A 19 -2.80 -32.93 14.51
C LEU A 19 -4.23 -33.42 14.83
N ASP A 20 -4.97 -32.77 15.74
CA ASP A 20 -6.35 -33.16 16.05
C ASP A 20 -7.32 -32.91 14.88
N VAL A 21 -7.11 -31.84 14.09
CA VAL A 21 -7.95 -31.56 12.90
C VAL A 21 -7.64 -32.54 11.75
N VAL A 22 -6.37 -32.91 11.54
CA VAL A 22 -5.98 -33.89 10.51
C VAL A 22 -6.42 -35.31 10.89
N GLN A 23 -6.41 -35.66 12.18
CA GLN A 23 -6.92 -36.93 12.68
C GLN A 23 -8.45 -36.99 12.60
N SER A 24 -9.14 -35.87 12.85
CA SER A 24 -10.59 -35.74 12.66
C SER A 24 -11.03 -35.82 11.19
N PHE A 25 -10.27 -35.22 10.26
CA PHE A 25 -10.56 -35.29 8.82
C PHE A 25 -10.27 -36.68 8.22
N ASN A 26 -9.26 -37.40 8.71
CA ASN A 26 -9.00 -38.77 8.28
C ASN A 26 -10.04 -39.76 8.85
N VAL A 27 -10.56 -39.52 10.05
CA VAL A 27 -11.67 -40.30 10.60
C VAL A 27 -12.98 -39.98 9.87
N LEU A 28 -13.26 -38.72 9.51
CA LEU A 28 -14.43 -38.36 8.70
C LEU A 28 -14.34 -38.81 7.24
N SER A 29 -13.14 -38.84 6.63
CA SER A 29 -12.97 -39.37 5.27
C SER A 29 -13.03 -40.91 5.26
N MET A 30 -12.53 -41.58 6.31
CA MET A 30 -12.77 -43.01 6.51
C MET A 30 -14.25 -43.31 6.79
N PHE A 31 -14.95 -42.53 7.61
CA PHE A 31 -16.39 -42.71 7.85
C PHE A 31 -17.23 -42.39 6.62
N SER A 32 -16.87 -41.38 5.81
CA SER A 32 -17.56 -41.08 4.56
C SER A 32 -17.27 -42.12 3.47
N ALA A 33 -16.05 -42.69 3.43
CA ALA A 33 -15.71 -43.79 2.52
C ALA A 33 -16.35 -45.11 2.99
N LYS A 34 -16.47 -45.33 4.31
CA LYS A 34 -17.18 -46.47 4.91
C LYS A 34 -18.70 -46.35 4.71
N LEU A 35 -19.30 -45.16 4.86
CA LEU A 35 -20.72 -44.92 4.56
C LEU A 35 -21.04 -45.05 3.06
N ASN A 36 -20.13 -44.69 2.16
CA ASN A 36 -20.35 -44.83 0.71
C ASN A 36 -20.06 -46.26 0.22
N ALA A 37 -19.10 -46.96 0.83
CA ALA A 37 -18.87 -48.39 0.59
C ALA A 37 -20.00 -49.23 1.20
N ASP A 38 -20.46 -48.92 2.41
CA ASP A 38 -21.60 -49.59 3.04
C ASP A 38 -22.89 -49.25 2.29
N ASN A 39 -23.14 -48.05 1.76
CA ASN A 39 -24.34 -47.79 0.94
C ASN A 39 -24.32 -48.45 -0.45
N VAL A 40 -23.15 -48.79 -1.00
CA VAL A 40 -23.04 -49.53 -2.27
C VAL A 40 -22.99 -51.04 -2.02
N MET A 41 -22.50 -51.48 -0.87
CA MET A 41 -22.39 -52.90 -0.49
C MET A 41 -23.60 -53.41 0.31
N THR A 42 -24.38 -52.54 0.96
CA THR A 42 -25.67 -52.88 1.59
C THR A 42 -26.80 -53.06 0.58
N MET A 43 -26.70 -52.56 -0.65
CA MET A 43 -27.63 -52.94 -1.71
C MET A 43 -27.43 -54.39 -2.22
N ASP A 44 -26.23 -54.96 -2.05
CA ASP A 44 -25.95 -56.36 -2.37
C ASP A 44 -26.18 -57.31 -1.17
N GLU A 45 -25.99 -56.86 0.07
CA GLU A 45 -26.21 -57.71 1.27
C GLU A 45 -27.63 -57.67 1.84
N ASP A 46 -28.41 -56.59 1.71
CA ASP A 46 -29.85 -56.60 2.08
C ASP A 46 -30.71 -57.37 1.07
N PHE A 47 -30.13 -57.78 -0.06
CA PHE A 47 -30.80 -58.68 -0.99
C PHE A 47 -31.05 -60.06 -0.37
N ASN A 48 -30.38 -60.42 0.73
CA ASN A 48 -30.41 -61.79 1.25
C ASN A 48 -31.10 -61.98 2.62
N LYS A 49 -31.73 -60.95 3.21
CA LYS A 49 -32.29 -61.06 4.57
C LYS A 49 -33.77 -60.77 4.76
N ASN A 50 -34.55 -60.66 3.71
CA ASN A 50 -36.00 -60.55 3.85
C ASN A 50 -36.74 -61.55 2.96
N HIS A 51 -37.68 -62.27 3.59
CA HIS A 51 -38.57 -63.27 2.99
C HIS A 51 -39.63 -62.57 2.10
N TRP A 52 -39.17 -61.87 1.06
CA TRP A 52 -40.02 -61.30 0.03
C TRP A 52 -40.36 -62.40 -0.98
N THR A 53 -41.66 -62.67 -1.16
CA THR A 53 -42.20 -63.59 -2.16
C THR A 53 -41.45 -63.49 -3.50
N ASN A 54 -41.01 -64.63 -4.07
CA ASN A 54 -40.21 -64.75 -5.32
C ASN A 54 -40.69 -63.85 -6.47
N ASN A 55 -41.98 -63.51 -6.50
CA ASN A 55 -42.60 -62.64 -7.51
C ASN A 55 -42.11 -61.17 -7.48
N ARG A 56 -41.73 -60.61 -6.31
CA ARG A 56 -41.22 -59.22 -6.22
C ARG A 56 -39.76 -59.11 -6.65
N ARG A 57 -38.90 -60.06 -6.27
CA ARG A 57 -37.50 -60.11 -6.74
C ARG A 57 -37.43 -60.32 -8.26
N ALA A 58 -38.25 -61.20 -8.81
CA ALA A 58 -38.34 -61.40 -10.26
C ALA A 58 -38.81 -60.14 -11.00
N LYS A 59 -39.79 -59.40 -10.47
CA LYS A 59 -40.24 -58.12 -11.05
C LYS A 59 -39.16 -57.03 -11.01
N ILE A 60 -38.46 -56.88 -9.89
CA ILE A 60 -37.38 -55.88 -9.76
C ILE A 60 -36.20 -56.24 -10.67
N ALA A 61 -35.76 -57.50 -10.66
CA ALA A 61 -34.70 -57.98 -11.56
C ALA A 61 -35.09 -57.85 -13.04
N HIS A 62 -36.34 -58.12 -13.40
CA HIS A 62 -36.84 -57.93 -14.76
C HIS A 62 -36.89 -56.45 -15.15
N HIS A 63 -37.26 -55.55 -14.23
CA HIS A 63 -37.23 -54.10 -14.49
C HIS A 63 -35.79 -53.61 -14.68
N TYR A 64 -34.86 -54.02 -13.80
CA TYR A 64 -33.43 -53.72 -13.91
C TYR A 64 -32.81 -54.25 -15.21
N LEU A 65 -33.13 -55.49 -15.61
CA LEU A 65 -32.64 -56.08 -16.86
C LEU A 65 -33.23 -55.40 -18.09
N LYS A 66 -34.50 -54.97 -18.03
CA LYS A 66 -35.16 -54.22 -19.10
C LYS A 66 -34.55 -52.82 -19.25
N ASP A 67 -34.29 -52.14 -18.14
CA ASP A 67 -33.62 -50.83 -18.15
C ASP A 67 -32.17 -50.93 -18.57
N LYS A 68 -31.43 -51.96 -18.14
CA LYS A 68 -30.07 -52.25 -18.60
C LYS A 68 -30.02 -52.52 -20.11
N LYS A 69 -30.94 -53.35 -20.64
CA LYS A 69 -31.08 -53.56 -22.09
C LYS A 69 -31.42 -52.27 -22.83
N LYS A 70 -32.31 -51.44 -22.29
CA LYS A 70 -32.68 -50.14 -22.88
C LYS A 70 -31.48 -49.19 -22.91
N HIS A 71 -30.70 -49.11 -21.83
CA HIS A 71 -29.48 -48.32 -21.76
C HIS A 71 -28.39 -48.82 -22.71
N ASP A 72 -28.21 -50.14 -22.86
CA ASP A 72 -27.24 -50.73 -23.79
C ASP A 72 -27.62 -50.47 -25.26
N VAL A 73 -28.90 -50.52 -25.60
CA VAL A 73 -29.38 -50.20 -26.96
C VAL A 73 -29.20 -48.71 -27.27
N ILE A 74 -29.48 -47.83 -26.31
CA ILE A 74 -29.24 -46.38 -26.44
C ILE A 74 -27.74 -46.10 -26.56
N GLY A 75 -26.90 -46.74 -25.74
CA GLY A 75 -25.45 -46.59 -25.76
C GLY A 75 -24.83 -47.02 -27.10
N LYS A 76 -25.23 -48.18 -27.63
CA LYS A 76 -24.78 -48.66 -28.95
C LYS A 76 -25.19 -47.72 -30.08
N ASN A 77 -26.39 -47.15 -30.02
CA ASN A 77 -26.85 -46.17 -31.00
C ASN A 77 -25.99 -44.88 -30.93
N ILE A 78 -25.66 -44.41 -29.72
CA ILE A 78 -24.78 -43.24 -29.52
C ILE A 78 -23.37 -43.48 -30.06
N THR A 79 -22.77 -44.65 -29.81
CA THR A 79 -21.43 -44.96 -30.33
C THR A 79 -21.40 -44.97 -31.87
N LEU A 80 -22.44 -45.51 -32.50
CA LEU A 80 -22.57 -45.51 -33.97
C LEU A 80 -22.75 -44.09 -34.53
N VAL A 81 -23.59 -43.28 -33.90
CA VAL A 81 -23.73 -41.85 -34.24
C VAL A 81 -22.40 -41.11 -34.11
N LEU A 82 -21.66 -41.33 -33.01
CA LEU A 82 -20.39 -40.67 -32.77
C LEU A 82 -19.30 -41.05 -33.79
N ASN A 83 -19.23 -42.32 -34.15
CA ASN A 83 -18.28 -42.80 -35.17
C ASN A 83 -18.63 -42.25 -36.57
N ASN A 84 -19.92 -42.15 -36.89
CA ASN A 84 -20.37 -41.56 -38.15
C ASN A 84 -20.09 -40.06 -38.20
N LEU A 85 -20.28 -39.34 -37.09
CA LEU A 85 -19.99 -37.91 -36.98
C LEU A 85 -18.52 -37.56 -37.25
N LEU A 86 -17.60 -38.42 -36.82
CA LEU A 86 -16.16 -38.21 -37.01
C LEU A 86 -15.63 -38.77 -38.33
N LYS A 87 -16.44 -39.51 -39.08
CA LYS A 87 -16.01 -40.12 -40.34
C LYS A 87 -15.71 -39.01 -41.36
N ASN A 88 -14.46 -38.91 -41.79
CA ASN A 88 -13.95 -37.88 -42.72
C ASN A 88 -13.99 -36.44 -42.17
N TYR A 89 -14.07 -36.25 -40.85
CA TYR A 89 -14.02 -34.92 -40.25
C TYR A 89 -12.57 -34.39 -40.25
N GLN A 90 -12.37 -33.19 -40.81
CA GLN A 90 -11.08 -32.50 -40.81
C GLN A 90 -11.05 -31.42 -39.73
N SER A 91 -10.27 -31.64 -38.68
CA SER A 91 -10.15 -30.72 -37.53
C SER A 91 -9.23 -29.52 -37.78
N SER A 92 -8.45 -29.52 -38.86
CA SER A 92 -7.58 -28.41 -39.26
C SER A 92 -8.36 -27.22 -39.83
N GLU A 93 -9.55 -27.46 -40.37
CA GLU A 93 -10.35 -26.44 -41.05
C GLU A 93 -11.50 -25.92 -40.17
N PRO A 94 -11.68 -24.59 -40.08
CA PRO A 94 -12.82 -24.01 -39.39
C PRO A 94 -14.13 -24.39 -40.11
N PRO A 95 -15.28 -24.44 -39.40
CA PRO A 95 -16.54 -24.96 -39.92
C PRO A 95 -17.02 -24.37 -41.25
N ASN A 96 -16.89 -23.04 -41.41
CA ASN A 96 -17.39 -22.33 -42.59
C ASN A 96 -16.32 -22.15 -43.70
N TYR A 97 -15.17 -22.83 -43.60
CA TYR A 97 -14.05 -22.65 -44.53
C TYR A 97 -14.47 -22.82 -46.00
N ARG A 98 -15.27 -23.85 -46.31
CA ARG A 98 -15.74 -24.14 -47.68
C ARG A 98 -16.80 -23.17 -48.20
N LYS A 99 -17.50 -22.46 -47.31
CA LYS A 99 -18.53 -21.48 -47.67
C LYS A 99 -17.96 -20.09 -47.92
N GLY A 100 -16.71 -19.83 -47.54
CA GLY A 100 -16.09 -18.51 -47.63
C GLY A 100 -16.59 -17.51 -46.58
N GLU A 101 -17.39 -17.95 -45.60
CA GLU A 101 -17.93 -17.11 -44.53
C GLU A 101 -17.10 -17.24 -43.25
N PRO A 102 -16.95 -16.17 -42.45
CA PRO A 102 -16.30 -16.27 -41.17
C PRO A 102 -17.12 -17.14 -40.20
N THR A 103 -16.42 -17.90 -39.37
CA THR A 103 -17.06 -18.62 -38.26
C THR A 103 -17.30 -17.66 -37.11
N ILE A 104 -18.56 -17.52 -36.71
CA ILE A 104 -18.95 -16.62 -35.61
C ILE A 104 -18.84 -17.37 -34.29
N ILE A 105 -17.99 -16.87 -33.39
CA ILE A 105 -17.83 -17.40 -32.03
C ILE A 105 -18.53 -16.47 -31.05
N LYS A 106 -19.60 -16.96 -30.42
CA LYS A 106 -20.29 -16.24 -29.34
C LYS A 106 -19.63 -16.58 -28.01
N THR A 107 -19.18 -15.58 -27.27
CA THR A 107 -18.48 -15.76 -26.00
C THR A 107 -19.36 -15.35 -24.82
N ASN A 108 -19.29 -16.12 -23.74
CA ASN A 108 -19.92 -15.84 -22.46
C ASN A 108 -18.93 -16.12 -21.32
N MET A 109 -18.96 -15.30 -20.29
CA MET A 109 -18.14 -15.45 -19.09
C MET A 109 -18.99 -15.41 -17.83
N LEU A 110 -18.74 -16.34 -16.92
CA LEU A 110 -19.25 -16.32 -15.57
C LEU A 110 -18.08 -16.21 -14.60
N ILE A 111 -17.89 -15.03 -14.03
CA ILE A 111 -16.86 -14.76 -13.03
C ILE A 111 -17.30 -15.40 -11.72
N ARG A 112 -16.46 -16.29 -11.19
CA ARG A 112 -16.67 -16.95 -9.90
C ARG A 112 -16.08 -16.12 -8.77
N SER A 113 -14.86 -15.67 -8.98
CA SER A 113 -14.14 -14.82 -8.05
C SER A 113 -13.13 -13.99 -8.81
N MET A 114 -12.86 -12.80 -8.29
CA MET A 114 -11.67 -12.04 -8.66
C MET A 114 -10.63 -12.34 -7.58
N GLY A 115 -9.47 -12.81 -8.02
CA GLY A 115 -8.34 -13.15 -7.16
C GLY A 115 -7.58 -11.91 -6.67
N PRO A 116 -6.38 -12.10 -6.10
CA PRO A 116 -5.58 -10.98 -5.64
C PRO A 116 -5.24 -10.06 -6.82
N ILE A 117 -5.29 -8.77 -6.53
CA ILE A 117 -4.80 -7.70 -7.38
C ILE A 117 -3.43 -7.33 -6.84
N SER A 118 -2.41 -7.34 -7.70
CA SER A 118 -1.04 -6.97 -7.36
C SER A 118 -0.75 -5.60 -7.95
N GLU A 119 -0.65 -4.59 -7.09
CA GLU A 119 -0.20 -3.26 -7.47
C GLU A 119 1.26 -3.28 -7.92
N VAL A 120 2.10 -4.06 -7.23
CA VAL A 120 3.54 -4.17 -7.52
C VAL A 120 3.79 -4.71 -8.92
N ASP A 121 3.08 -5.78 -9.29
CA ASP A 121 3.22 -6.41 -10.62
C ASP A 121 2.30 -5.81 -11.69
N MET A 122 1.43 -4.87 -11.30
CA MET A 122 0.38 -4.29 -12.16
C MET A 122 -0.49 -5.38 -12.82
N ASP A 123 -0.92 -6.38 -12.06
CA ASP A 123 -1.75 -7.46 -12.58
C ASP A 123 -2.86 -7.87 -11.63
N TYR A 124 -3.83 -8.60 -12.17
CA TYR A 124 -4.93 -9.17 -11.40
C TYR A 124 -5.18 -10.60 -11.83
N SER A 125 -5.67 -11.39 -10.90
CA SER A 125 -6.11 -12.76 -11.15
C SER A 125 -7.63 -12.84 -11.09
N MET A 126 -8.24 -13.78 -11.81
CA MET A 126 -9.66 -14.11 -11.69
C MET A 126 -9.93 -15.57 -12.02
N ASP A 127 -10.93 -16.16 -11.37
CA ASP A 127 -11.46 -17.48 -11.70
C ASP A 127 -12.82 -17.33 -12.39
N CYS A 128 -12.97 -17.93 -13.56
CA CYS A 128 -14.20 -17.84 -14.34
C CYS A 128 -14.51 -19.15 -15.07
N TYR A 129 -15.80 -19.32 -15.38
CA TYR A 129 -16.21 -20.21 -16.46
C TYR A 129 -16.22 -19.44 -17.76
N PHE A 130 -15.35 -19.86 -18.68
CA PHE A 130 -15.26 -19.33 -20.03
C PHE A 130 -16.04 -20.23 -20.97
N ARG A 131 -17.04 -19.67 -21.66
CA ARG A 131 -17.96 -20.40 -22.53
C ARG A 131 -17.93 -19.83 -23.93
N GLN A 132 -17.91 -20.73 -24.90
CA GLN A 132 -17.90 -20.41 -26.31
C GLN A 132 -18.98 -21.21 -27.01
N TYR A 133 -19.67 -20.55 -27.93
CA TYR A 133 -20.70 -21.14 -28.76
C TYR A 133 -20.38 -20.89 -30.22
N TRP A 134 -20.38 -21.93 -31.02
CA TRP A 134 -20.27 -21.85 -32.47
C TRP A 134 -21.09 -22.96 -33.11
N ARG A 135 -21.37 -22.81 -34.40
CA ARG A 135 -22.10 -23.81 -35.18
C ARG A 135 -21.13 -24.51 -36.12
N ASP A 136 -21.12 -25.84 -36.09
CA ASP A 136 -20.43 -26.67 -37.07
C ASP A 136 -21.43 -27.65 -37.70
N SER A 137 -21.87 -27.33 -38.92
CA SER A 137 -22.83 -28.17 -39.65
C SER A 137 -22.29 -29.56 -39.98
N ARG A 138 -20.97 -29.78 -39.93
CA ARG A 138 -20.38 -31.12 -40.14
C ARG A 138 -20.64 -32.06 -38.96
N LEU A 139 -20.97 -31.50 -37.80
CA LEU A 139 -21.23 -32.24 -36.56
C LEU A 139 -22.73 -32.34 -36.23
N SER A 140 -23.61 -32.02 -37.17
CA SER A 140 -25.05 -32.29 -37.03
C SER A 140 -25.34 -33.78 -37.11
N PHE A 141 -26.26 -34.27 -36.29
CA PHE A 141 -26.66 -35.68 -36.30
C PHE A 141 -28.16 -35.83 -36.09
N MET A 142 -28.72 -36.90 -36.63
CA MET A 142 -30.08 -37.33 -36.33
C MET A 142 -30.03 -38.44 -35.29
N GLY A 143 -30.77 -38.27 -34.20
CA GLY A 143 -30.82 -39.26 -33.13
C GLY A 143 -31.98 -39.03 -32.17
N PRO A 144 -32.18 -39.93 -31.20
CA PRO A 144 -33.25 -39.80 -30.21
C PRO A 144 -32.96 -38.74 -29.12
N ILE A 145 -31.74 -38.19 -29.08
CA ILE A 145 -31.27 -37.28 -28.04
C ILE A 145 -30.87 -35.96 -28.67
N ASN A 146 -31.42 -34.84 -28.17
CA ASN A 146 -31.18 -33.51 -28.72
C ASN A 146 -29.77 -33.00 -28.41
N ASN A 147 -29.23 -33.31 -27.23
CA ASN A 147 -27.93 -32.82 -26.78
C ASN A 147 -27.01 -33.96 -26.35
N LEU A 148 -25.84 -34.05 -26.97
CA LEU A 148 -24.81 -35.01 -26.64
C LEU A 148 -23.75 -34.34 -25.76
N SER A 149 -23.67 -34.73 -24.48
CA SER A 149 -22.58 -34.31 -23.57
C SER A 149 -21.42 -35.28 -23.71
N LEU A 150 -20.28 -34.80 -24.21
CA LEU A 150 -19.15 -35.63 -24.59
C LEU A 150 -17.96 -35.47 -23.64
N SER A 151 -17.12 -36.51 -23.59
CA SER A 151 -15.86 -36.46 -22.87
C SER A 151 -14.85 -35.54 -23.54
N ILE A 152 -13.88 -35.07 -22.76
CA ILE A 152 -12.80 -34.19 -23.25
C ILE A 152 -11.96 -34.80 -24.37
N LYS A 153 -11.87 -36.13 -24.48
CA LYS A 153 -11.11 -36.82 -25.54
C LYS A 153 -11.69 -36.55 -26.92
N MET A 154 -12.99 -36.25 -27.00
CA MET A 154 -13.63 -35.84 -28.25
C MET A 154 -13.13 -34.47 -28.73
N LEU A 155 -12.81 -33.57 -27.79
CA LEU A 155 -12.38 -32.20 -28.10
C LEU A 155 -11.04 -32.14 -28.85
N GLU A 156 -10.24 -33.20 -28.78
CA GLU A 156 -8.99 -33.33 -29.53
C GLU A 156 -9.21 -33.71 -31.00
N LYS A 157 -10.37 -34.28 -31.33
CA LYS A 157 -10.70 -34.76 -32.68
C LYS A 157 -11.53 -33.75 -33.49
N ILE A 158 -12.11 -32.75 -32.84
CA ILE A 158 -12.91 -31.71 -33.50
C ILE A 158 -12.15 -30.39 -33.58
N TRP A 159 -12.54 -29.54 -34.52
CA TRP A 159 -12.02 -28.18 -34.57
C TRP A 159 -12.49 -27.38 -33.35
N ARG A 160 -11.63 -26.51 -32.83
CA ARG A 160 -11.95 -25.57 -31.74
C ARG A 160 -11.31 -24.22 -32.00
N PRO A 161 -11.92 -23.11 -31.56
CA PRO A 161 -11.32 -21.80 -31.70
C PRO A 161 -10.03 -21.67 -30.88
N ASP A 162 -9.06 -20.95 -31.44
CA ASP A 162 -7.74 -20.66 -30.87
C ASP A 162 -7.76 -19.39 -30.02
N THR A 163 -8.77 -19.28 -29.14
CA THR A 163 -8.96 -18.07 -28.35
C THR A 163 -7.85 -17.90 -27.34
N TYR A 164 -7.20 -16.74 -27.39
CA TYR A 164 -6.13 -16.38 -26.46
C TYR A 164 -6.41 -15.02 -25.82
N ILE A 165 -5.78 -14.80 -24.67
CA ILE A 165 -5.90 -13.56 -23.90
C ILE A 165 -4.67 -12.70 -24.22
N LEU A 166 -4.89 -11.57 -24.89
CA LEU A 166 -3.79 -10.72 -25.40
C LEU A 166 -2.96 -10.10 -24.28
N ASN A 167 -3.63 -9.61 -23.23
CA ASN A 167 -2.99 -9.04 -22.06
C ASN A 167 -2.80 -10.07 -20.94
N GLY A 168 -2.85 -11.37 -21.25
CA GLY A 168 -2.62 -12.44 -20.29
C GLY A 168 -1.13 -12.59 -20.00
N LYS A 169 -0.75 -12.74 -18.72
CA LYS A 169 0.60 -13.12 -18.32
C LYS A 169 0.72 -14.64 -18.17
N GLN A 170 -0.02 -15.20 -17.22
CA GLN A 170 -0.03 -16.63 -16.94
C GLN A 170 -1.46 -17.08 -16.65
N SER A 171 -2.00 -17.97 -17.47
CA SER A 171 -3.36 -18.48 -17.28
C SER A 171 -3.32 -20.00 -17.30
N TYR A 172 -4.16 -20.64 -16.48
CA TYR A 172 -4.22 -22.10 -16.41
C TYR A 172 -5.66 -22.60 -16.41
N VAL A 173 -5.82 -23.79 -17.00
CA VAL A 173 -7.06 -24.56 -16.97
C VAL A 173 -7.03 -25.45 -15.75
N HIS A 174 -8.11 -25.51 -14.99
CA HIS A 174 -8.20 -26.39 -13.82
C HIS A 174 -8.29 -27.86 -14.26
N THR A 175 -7.36 -28.70 -13.80
CA THR A 175 -7.23 -30.12 -14.21
C THR A 175 -7.66 -31.15 -13.17
N ILE A 176 -7.93 -30.73 -11.93
CA ILE A 176 -8.26 -31.61 -10.80
C ILE A 176 -9.78 -31.69 -10.62
N THR A 177 -10.37 -32.88 -10.40
CA THR A 177 -9.79 -34.25 -10.51
C THR A 177 -9.70 -34.74 -11.95
N VAL A 178 -10.47 -34.12 -12.84
CA VAL A 178 -10.41 -34.24 -14.30
C VAL A 178 -10.39 -32.83 -14.90
N PRO A 179 -9.84 -32.64 -16.12
CA PRO A 179 -9.89 -31.36 -16.80
C PRO A 179 -11.30 -30.78 -16.83
N ASN A 180 -11.46 -29.60 -16.22
CA ASN A 180 -12.74 -28.91 -16.06
C ASN A 180 -13.16 -28.28 -17.39
N LYS A 181 -13.49 -29.14 -18.35
CA LYS A 181 -13.97 -28.84 -19.69
C LYS A 181 -15.25 -29.61 -19.92
N LEU A 182 -16.25 -28.93 -20.47
CA LEU A 182 -17.52 -29.48 -20.87
C LEU A 182 -17.72 -29.21 -22.35
N LEU A 183 -18.00 -30.27 -23.11
CA LEU A 183 -18.37 -30.20 -24.52
C LEU A 183 -19.80 -30.72 -24.67
N ARG A 184 -20.68 -29.91 -25.26
CA ARG A 184 -22.03 -30.30 -25.63
C ARG A 184 -22.26 -30.00 -27.11
N ILE A 185 -22.77 -30.98 -27.83
CA ILE A 185 -23.14 -30.86 -29.24
C ILE A 185 -24.66 -31.05 -29.34
N ASN A 186 -25.35 -30.08 -29.90
CA ASN A 186 -26.77 -30.15 -30.22
C ASN A 186 -26.97 -30.86 -31.58
N GLN A 187 -28.15 -31.43 -31.83
CA GLN A 187 -28.49 -32.09 -33.09
C GLN A 187 -28.28 -31.19 -34.32
N ASP A 188 -28.53 -29.89 -34.18
CA ASP A 188 -28.37 -28.88 -35.24
C ASP A 188 -26.90 -28.57 -35.59
N GLY A 189 -25.94 -29.14 -34.85
CA GLY A 189 -24.51 -28.84 -34.98
C GLY A 189 -24.06 -27.62 -34.15
N ASP A 190 -24.89 -27.12 -33.25
CA ASP A 190 -24.49 -26.09 -32.29
C ASP A 190 -23.61 -26.70 -31.19
N ILE A 191 -22.45 -26.09 -30.96
CA ILE A 191 -21.46 -26.57 -30.01
C ILE A 191 -21.35 -25.58 -28.86
N LEU A 192 -21.48 -26.09 -27.64
CA LEU A 192 -21.13 -25.39 -26.41
C LEU A 192 -19.83 -25.99 -25.88
N TYR A 193 -18.81 -25.15 -25.80
CA TYR A 193 -17.56 -25.46 -25.12
C TYR A 193 -17.42 -24.57 -23.89
N SER A 194 -17.34 -25.18 -22.72
CA SER A 194 -17.17 -24.48 -21.46
C SER A 194 -15.93 -24.99 -20.74
N MET A 195 -15.13 -24.10 -20.19
CA MET A 195 -13.98 -24.46 -19.37
C MET A 195 -13.85 -23.55 -18.15
N ARG A 196 -13.28 -24.07 -17.06
CA ARG A 196 -12.90 -23.27 -15.89
C ARG A 196 -11.46 -22.79 -16.03
N LEU A 197 -11.26 -21.48 -16.01
CA LEU A 197 -9.97 -20.84 -16.17
C LEU A 197 -9.66 -19.97 -14.96
N THR A 198 -8.41 -20.04 -14.50
CA THR A 198 -7.83 -18.93 -13.74
C THR A 198 -6.96 -18.12 -14.67
N ILE A 199 -7.31 -16.84 -14.80
CA ILE A 199 -6.68 -15.89 -15.71
C ILE A 199 -5.90 -14.89 -14.88
N LYS A 200 -4.59 -14.76 -15.13
CA LYS A 200 -3.76 -13.64 -14.66
C LYS A 200 -3.49 -12.70 -15.82
N ALA A 201 -3.98 -11.47 -15.73
CA ALA A 201 -3.91 -10.49 -16.80
C ALA A 201 -3.28 -9.17 -16.32
N ASN A 202 -2.56 -8.52 -17.23
CA ASN A 202 -1.94 -7.23 -17.00
C ASN A 202 -3.02 -6.13 -16.88
N CYS A 203 -2.94 -5.34 -15.82
CA CYS A 203 -3.77 -4.18 -15.57
C CYS A 203 -2.89 -2.96 -15.27
N PRO A 204 -2.66 -2.09 -16.26
CA PRO A 204 -1.88 -0.87 -16.04
C PRO A 204 -2.68 0.12 -15.18
N MET A 205 -2.37 0.17 -13.88
CA MET A 205 -3.06 1.02 -12.91
C MET A 205 -2.49 2.44 -12.88
N SER A 206 -3.36 3.41 -12.59
CA SER A 206 -2.96 4.79 -12.32
C SER A 206 -3.02 5.04 -10.81
N LEU A 207 -1.87 5.15 -10.15
CA LEU A 207 -1.77 5.24 -8.70
C LEU A 207 -1.69 6.69 -8.18
N ARG A 208 -1.98 7.69 -9.02
CA ARG A 208 -1.89 9.12 -8.65
C ARG A 208 -2.76 9.45 -7.43
N ASN A 209 -3.96 8.89 -7.38
CA ASN A 209 -4.92 9.11 -6.29
C ASN A 209 -4.88 8.01 -5.23
N PHE A 210 -3.84 7.16 -5.21
CA PHE A 210 -3.73 6.10 -4.21
C PHE A 210 -3.70 6.67 -2.79
N PRO A 211 -4.48 6.13 -1.82
CA PRO A 211 -5.32 4.92 -1.88
C PRO A 211 -6.81 5.18 -2.21
N MET A 212 -7.19 6.40 -2.56
CA MET A 212 -8.56 6.79 -2.97
C MET A 212 -8.80 6.59 -4.47
N ASP A 213 -8.14 5.61 -5.06
CA ASP A 213 -8.12 5.37 -6.50
C ASP A 213 -9.27 4.49 -7.00
N ARG A 214 -9.58 4.68 -8.29
CA ARG A 214 -10.45 3.82 -9.08
C ARG A 214 -9.62 3.24 -10.22
N GLN A 215 -9.69 1.93 -10.41
CA GLN A 215 -8.94 1.24 -11.44
C GLN A 215 -9.88 0.61 -12.47
N SER A 216 -9.49 0.63 -13.74
CA SER A 216 -10.19 -0.04 -14.83
C SER A 216 -9.26 -1.08 -15.43
N CYS A 217 -9.47 -2.35 -15.08
CA CYS A 217 -8.64 -3.45 -15.56
C CYS A 217 -9.23 -4.10 -16.81
N PRO A 218 -8.56 -4.00 -17.98
CA PRO A 218 -9.05 -4.62 -19.20
C PRO A 218 -8.79 -6.13 -19.21
N LEU A 219 -9.64 -6.86 -19.92
CA LEU A 219 -9.38 -8.22 -20.40
C LEU A 219 -9.66 -8.21 -21.90
N ILE A 220 -8.65 -8.58 -22.68
CA ILE A 220 -8.72 -8.57 -24.14
C ILE A 220 -8.58 -9.99 -24.65
N LEU A 221 -9.57 -10.45 -25.41
CA LEU A 221 -9.66 -11.79 -25.97
C LEU A 221 -9.67 -11.68 -27.50
N GLY A 222 -9.03 -12.64 -28.17
CA GLY A 222 -9.01 -12.69 -29.63
C GLY A 222 -8.61 -14.05 -30.17
N SER A 223 -8.56 -14.17 -31.49
CA SER A 223 -7.96 -15.33 -32.16
C SER A 223 -6.47 -15.08 -32.35
N TYR A 224 -5.68 -16.13 -32.11
CA TYR A 224 -4.23 -16.06 -32.26
C TYR A 224 -3.84 -15.99 -33.74
N ALA A 225 -4.41 -16.88 -34.57
CA ALA A 225 -3.99 -17.09 -35.95
C ALA A 225 -5.03 -16.66 -37.01
N TYR A 226 -6.33 -16.64 -36.69
CA TYR A 226 -7.38 -16.39 -37.68
C TYR A 226 -7.73 -14.90 -37.82
N PRO A 227 -7.65 -14.32 -39.04
CA PRO A 227 -8.11 -12.96 -39.29
C PRO A 227 -9.65 -12.89 -39.32
N ILE A 228 -10.18 -11.66 -39.36
CA ILE A 228 -11.62 -11.36 -39.34
C ILE A 228 -12.41 -12.06 -40.46
N GLU A 229 -11.78 -12.30 -41.61
CA GLU A 229 -12.36 -13.03 -42.75
C GLU A 229 -12.69 -14.49 -42.44
N LYS A 230 -11.97 -15.10 -41.49
CA LYS A 230 -12.13 -16.53 -41.13
C LYS A 230 -12.86 -16.70 -39.80
N LEU A 231 -12.67 -15.79 -38.85
CA LEU A 231 -13.21 -15.93 -37.51
C LEU A 231 -13.57 -14.57 -36.89
N VAL A 232 -14.80 -14.46 -36.39
CA VAL A 232 -15.32 -13.25 -35.75
C VAL A 232 -15.82 -13.58 -34.35
N TYR A 233 -15.42 -12.78 -33.36
CA TYR A 233 -15.91 -12.92 -32.00
C TYR A 233 -17.04 -11.93 -31.71
N HIS A 234 -18.06 -12.41 -31.00
CA HIS A 234 -19.13 -11.58 -30.47
C HIS A 234 -19.46 -11.95 -29.02
N TRP A 235 -19.73 -10.94 -28.20
CA TRP A 235 -20.38 -11.17 -26.92
C TRP A 235 -21.78 -11.75 -27.12
N THR A 236 -22.13 -12.77 -26.34
CA THR A 236 -23.49 -13.34 -26.35
C THR A 236 -24.51 -12.25 -25.99
N PRO A 237 -25.61 -12.06 -26.73
CA PRO A 237 -26.59 -11.00 -26.44
C PRO A 237 -27.24 -11.20 -25.06
N GLY A 238 -27.49 -10.10 -24.35
CA GLY A 238 -28.00 -10.11 -22.97
C GLY A 238 -26.89 -10.40 -21.93
N LYS A 239 -26.91 -11.61 -21.35
CA LYS A 239 -26.02 -12.03 -20.25
C LYS A 239 -24.64 -12.49 -20.75
N SER A 240 -23.87 -11.62 -21.38
CA SER A 240 -22.51 -11.97 -21.86
C SER A 240 -21.52 -12.17 -20.72
N ILE A 241 -21.62 -11.35 -19.68
CA ILE A 241 -20.73 -11.35 -18.52
C ILE A 241 -21.63 -11.39 -17.29
N THR A 242 -21.42 -12.41 -16.47
CA THR A 242 -22.23 -12.67 -15.28
C THR A 242 -21.31 -12.95 -14.10
N PHE A 243 -21.81 -12.66 -12.91
CA PHE A 243 -21.08 -12.86 -11.66
C PHE A 243 -21.84 -13.87 -10.80
N VAL A 244 -21.11 -14.69 -10.06
CA VAL A 244 -21.73 -15.52 -9.02
C VAL A 244 -22.30 -14.61 -7.94
N PRO A 245 -23.57 -14.81 -7.51
CA PRO A 245 -24.17 -13.99 -6.46
C PRO A 245 -23.37 -14.10 -5.16
N GLY A 246 -23.16 -12.96 -4.48
CA GLY A 246 -22.37 -12.92 -3.25
C GLY A 246 -20.85 -12.94 -3.47
N MET A 247 -20.38 -12.74 -4.70
CA MET A 247 -18.94 -12.54 -4.95
C MET A 247 -18.46 -11.26 -4.25
N THR A 248 -17.53 -11.41 -3.31
CA THR A 248 -16.84 -10.30 -2.65
C THR A 248 -15.36 -10.29 -3.04
N ILE A 249 -14.80 -9.10 -3.18
CA ILE A 249 -13.36 -8.89 -3.39
C ILE A 249 -12.85 -8.22 -2.12
N SER A 250 -11.72 -8.67 -1.58
CA SER A 250 -11.28 -8.26 -0.23
C SER A 250 -10.76 -6.82 -0.16
N GLN A 251 -10.10 -6.33 -1.20
CA GLN A 251 -9.45 -5.00 -1.21
C GLN A 251 -10.20 -3.95 -2.05
N PHE A 252 -11.17 -4.37 -2.86
CA PHE A 252 -11.85 -3.53 -3.84
C PHE A 252 -13.35 -3.81 -3.89
N ASP A 253 -14.12 -2.80 -4.25
CA ASP A 253 -15.50 -2.94 -4.69
C ASP A 253 -15.56 -3.03 -6.21
N PHE A 254 -16.37 -3.96 -6.71
CA PHE A 254 -16.71 -4.03 -8.11
C PHE A 254 -17.80 -3.00 -8.43
N ILE A 255 -17.55 -2.11 -9.39
CA ILE A 255 -18.49 -1.07 -9.80
C ILE A 255 -19.27 -1.50 -11.05
N SER A 256 -18.56 -1.83 -12.13
CA SER A 256 -19.18 -2.14 -13.42
C SER A 256 -18.24 -2.91 -14.35
N SER A 257 -18.81 -3.58 -15.35
CA SER A 257 -18.07 -4.31 -16.39
C SER A 257 -18.52 -3.91 -17.80
N PRO A 258 -18.20 -2.69 -18.27
CA PRO A 258 -18.49 -2.31 -19.64
C PRO A 258 -17.73 -3.21 -20.62
N LYS A 259 -18.36 -3.53 -21.75
CA LYS A 259 -17.87 -4.49 -22.76
C LYS A 259 -18.02 -3.92 -24.17
N ARG A 260 -17.06 -4.22 -25.04
CA ARG A 260 -17.10 -3.83 -26.46
C ARG A 260 -16.51 -4.92 -27.35
N ASN A 261 -16.93 -4.91 -28.62
CA ASN A 261 -16.29 -5.65 -29.71
C ASN A 261 -15.49 -4.62 -30.52
N PHE A 262 -14.27 -4.94 -30.92
CA PHE A 262 -13.47 -4.03 -31.76
C PHE A 262 -12.53 -4.83 -32.66
N THR A 263 -12.04 -4.18 -33.72
CA THR A 263 -11.08 -4.76 -34.66
C THR A 263 -9.70 -4.20 -34.38
N PHE A 264 -8.69 -5.05 -34.42
CA PHE A 264 -7.30 -4.65 -34.25
C PHE A 264 -6.47 -5.08 -35.45
N LYS A 265 -5.79 -4.10 -36.05
CA LYS A 265 -4.93 -4.33 -37.21
C LYS A 265 -3.54 -4.73 -36.75
N LYS A 266 -3.14 -5.96 -37.10
CA LYS A 266 -1.76 -6.44 -36.97
C LYS A 266 -1.07 -6.41 -38.34
N ARG A 267 0.21 -6.82 -38.39
CA ARG A 267 0.95 -6.95 -39.67
C ARG A 267 0.33 -8.01 -40.57
N GLU A 268 -0.19 -9.08 -39.97
CA GLU A 268 -0.74 -10.25 -40.66
C GLU A 268 -2.17 -10.04 -41.17
N GLY A 269 -2.84 -8.97 -40.74
CA GLY A 269 -4.23 -8.67 -41.11
C GLY A 269 -5.03 -8.05 -39.97
N GLU A 270 -6.34 -7.94 -40.19
CA GLU A 270 -7.28 -7.45 -39.19
C GLU A 270 -7.87 -8.60 -38.37
N PHE A 271 -7.86 -8.45 -37.04
CA PHE A 271 -8.33 -9.45 -36.10
C PHE A 271 -9.53 -8.94 -35.30
N SER A 272 -10.52 -9.80 -35.10
CA SER A 272 -11.66 -9.53 -34.23
C SER A 272 -11.30 -9.75 -32.76
N LEU A 273 -11.49 -8.74 -31.92
CA LEU A 273 -11.21 -8.77 -30.49
C LEU A 273 -12.46 -8.46 -29.65
N LEU A 274 -12.51 -9.08 -28.48
CA LEU A 274 -13.46 -8.77 -27.42
C LEU A 274 -12.72 -8.10 -26.26
N GLN A 275 -13.28 -7.02 -25.73
CA GLN A 275 -12.77 -6.38 -24.53
C GLN A 275 -13.87 -6.23 -23.48
N VAL A 276 -13.53 -6.54 -22.24
CA VAL A 276 -14.26 -6.13 -21.04
C VAL A 276 -13.33 -5.35 -20.15
N ASN A 277 -13.82 -4.25 -19.57
CA ASN A 277 -13.10 -3.53 -18.52
C ASN A 277 -13.78 -3.81 -17.19
N PHE A 278 -13.03 -4.24 -16.18
CA PHE A 278 -13.50 -4.37 -14.81
C PHE A 278 -13.18 -3.08 -14.06
N ASN A 279 -14.22 -2.33 -13.71
CA ASN A 279 -14.09 -1.10 -12.95
C ASN A 279 -14.15 -1.42 -11.45
N LEU A 280 -13.07 -1.09 -10.76
CA LEU A 280 -12.80 -1.43 -9.37
C LEU A 280 -12.56 -0.15 -8.56
N LYS A 281 -13.03 -0.12 -7.32
CA LYS A 281 -12.78 0.98 -6.37
C LYS A 281 -12.13 0.42 -5.12
N ARG A 282 -11.01 1.01 -4.68
CA ARG A 282 -10.28 0.52 -3.50
C ARG A 282 -11.04 0.80 -2.20
N HIS A 283 -10.95 -0.12 -1.25
CA HIS A 283 -11.34 0.13 0.14
C HIS A 283 -10.29 0.99 0.85
N THR A 284 -10.66 2.20 1.25
CA THR A 284 -9.71 3.17 1.85
C THR A 284 -9.50 2.99 3.34
N GLY A 285 -10.40 2.28 4.05
CA GLY A 285 -10.42 2.21 5.51
C GLY A 285 -9.15 1.64 6.14
N TYR A 286 -8.53 0.64 5.52
CA TYR A 286 -7.26 0.07 5.99
C TYR A 286 -6.15 1.13 6.06
N PHE A 287 -5.97 1.90 4.99
CA PHE A 287 -4.93 2.94 4.91
C PHE A 287 -5.21 4.09 5.88
N VAL A 288 -6.49 4.43 6.11
CA VAL A 288 -6.87 5.45 7.09
C VAL A 288 -6.38 5.07 8.49
N ILE A 289 -6.63 3.82 8.91
CA ILE A 289 -6.29 3.36 10.27
C ILE A 289 -4.79 3.10 10.41
N GLN A 290 -4.14 2.50 9.41
CA GLN A 290 -2.74 2.08 9.50
C GLN A 290 -1.73 3.18 9.20
N ILE A 291 -2.07 4.16 8.35
CA ILE A 291 -1.13 5.18 7.90
C ILE A 291 -1.59 6.57 8.31
N TYR A 292 -2.78 7.01 7.89
CA TYR A 292 -3.21 8.40 8.13
C TYR A 292 -3.36 8.73 9.62
N VAL A 293 -4.02 7.87 10.40
CA VAL A 293 -4.23 8.10 11.84
C VAL A 293 -2.89 8.18 12.60
N PRO A 294 -1.95 7.21 12.48
CA PRO A 294 -0.63 7.33 13.10
C PRO A 294 0.14 8.58 12.69
N CYS A 295 0.12 8.96 11.40
CA CYS A 295 0.79 10.17 10.93
C CYS A 295 0.22 11.44 11.56
N VAL A 296 -1.11 11.57 11.65
CA VAL A 296 -1.77 12.70 12.32
C VAL A 296 -1.39 12.72 13.80
N LEU A 297 -1.41 11.58 14.48
CA LEU A 297 -1.02 11.47 15.89
C LEU A 297 0.43 11.90 16.12
N ILE A 298 1.37 11.49 15.27
CA ILE A 298 2.78 11.90 15.37
C ILE A 298 2.93 13.41 15.20
N VAL A 299 2.22 14.01 14.23
CA VAL A 299 2.24 15.47 14.06
C VAL A 299 1.66 16.17 15.30
N VAL A 300 0.56 15.68 15.87
CA VAL A 300 -0.02 16.23 17.11
C VAL A 300 0.95 16.08 18.29
N LEU A 301 1.63 14.94 18.40
CA LEU A 301 2.65 14.71 19.43
C LEU A 301 3.82 15.67 19.28
N SER A 302 4.22 16.02 18.06
CA SER A 302 5.28 17.01 17.83
C SER A 302 4.93 18.40 18.40
N TRP A 303 3.63 18.75 18.48
CA TRP A 303 3.17 20.03 19.05
C TRP A 303 3.27 20.10 20.57
N VAL A 304 3.40 18.95 21.25
CA VAL A 304 3.65 18.92 22.71
C VAL A 304 4.93 19.68 23.04
N SER A 305 5.90 19.71 22.11
CA SER A 305 7.14 20.49 22.26
C SER A 305 6.91 21.99 22.52
N PHE A 306 5.80 22.58 22.06
CA PHE A 306 5.46 23.99 22.29
C PHE A 306 4.97 24.29 23.71
N TRP A 307 4.56 23.24 24.44
CA TRP A 307 4.05 23.33 25.82
C TRP A 307 5.14 23.08 26.86
N ILE A 308 6.22 22.39 26.45
CA ILE A 308 7.36 22.11 27.32
C ILE A 308 8.16 23.40 27.57
N HIS A 309 8.63 23.56 28.81
CA HIS A 309 9.48 24.69 29.19
C HIS A 309 10.75 24.75 28.34
N ARG A 310 11.15 25.96 27.94
CA ARG A 310 12.31 26.19 27.04
C ARG A 310 13.66 25.67 27.57
N GLU A 311 13.76 25.51 28.89
CA GLU A 311 14.97 25.06 29.57
C GLU A 311 15.22 23.55 29.37
N ALA A 312 14.14 22.77 29.16
CA ALA A 312 14.20 21.35 28.86
C ALA A 312 14.52 21.11 27.37
N THR A 313 15.70 21.52 26.94
CA THR A 313 16.15 21.42 25.53
C THR A 313 16.26 19.98 25.05
N SER A 314 16.73 19.06 25.92
CA SER A 314 16.88 17.63 25.59
C SER A 314 15.55 16.99 25.22
N ASP A 315 14.49 17.25 25.99
CA ASP A 315 13.17 16.65 25.78
C ASP A 315 12.52 17.16 24.49
N ARG A 316 12.62 18.47 24.20
CA ARG A 316 12.06 19.07 22.97
C ARG A 316 12.74 18.54 21.71
N ILE A 317 14.08 18.44 21.73
CA ILE A 317 14.85 17.88 20.61
C ILE A 317 14.54 16.39 20.45
N GLY A 318 14.48 15.64 21.56
CA GLY A 318 14.14 14.22 21.56
C GLY A 318 12.80 13.95 20.89
N LEU A 319 11.73 14.65 21.30
CA LEU A 319 10.40 14.52 20.70
C LEU A 319 10.41 14.87 19.19
N GLY A 320 11.12 15.92 18.79
CA GLY A 320 11.25 16.33 17.39
C GLY A 320 11.95 15.26 16.53
N ILE A 321 13.14 14.82 16.96
CA ILE A 321 13.92 13.80 16.24
C ILE A 321 13.14 12.48 16.15
N THR A 322 12.55 12.02 17.24
CA THR A 322 11.74 10.80 17.23
C THR A 322 10.57 10.93 16.27
N SER A 323 9.86 12.06 16.26
CA SER A 323 8.73 12.27 15.33
C SER A 323 9.16 12.20 13.86
N VAL A 324 10.28 12.84 13.50
CA VAL A 324 10.83 12.83 12.14
C VAL A 324 11.31 11.44 11.75
N LEU A 325 11.98 10.72 12.65
CA LEU A 325 12.44 9.36 12.43
C LEU A 325 11.26 8.42 12.21
N THR A 326 10.24 8.47 13.07
CA THR A 326 9.04 7.63 12.95
C THR A 326 8.28 7.90 11.65
N LEU A 327 8.10 9.17 11.25
CA LEU A 327 7.48 9.48 9.94
C LEU A 327 8.32 8.97 8.77
N SER A 328 9.65 9.04 8.86
CA SER A 328 10.55 8.50 7.84
C SER A 328 10.42 6.98 7.73
N THR A 329 10.32 6.29 8.86
CA THR A 329 10.09 4.83 8.91
C THR A 329 8.76 4.45 8.26
N ILE A 330 7.65 5.13 8.62
CA ILE A 330 6.32 4.89 8.02
C ILE A 330 6.35 5.14 6.51
N SER A 331 7.04 6.19 6.06
CA SER A 331 7.14 6.51 4.63
C SER A 331 7.94 5.47 3.82
N LEU A 332 8.94 4.84 4.43
CA LEU A 332 9.71 3.78 3.77
C LEU A 332 8.90 2.48 3.71
N ASP A 333 8.20 2.15 4.80
CA ASP A 333 7.31 0.99 4.87
C ASP A 333 6.16 1.09 3.86
N SER A 334 5.50 2.24 3.75
CA SER A 334 4.41 2.42 2.77
C SER A 334 4.85 2.27 1.31
N ARG A 335 6.15 2.42 1.01
CA ARG A 335 6.69 2.33 -0.36
C ARG A 335 7.05 0.92 -0.78
N THR A 336 7.16 -0.03 0.15
CA THR A 336 7.44 -1.44 -0.22
C THR A 336 6.25 -2.12 -0.86
N ASP A 337 5.05 -1.66 -0.52
CA ASP A 337 3.78 -2.22 -1.00
C ASP A 337 3.35 -1.69 -2.37
N LEU A 338 4.04 -0.66 -2.88
CA LEU A 338 3.72 0.03 -4.12
C LEU A 338 4.81 -0.18 -5.18
N PRO A 339 4.44 -0.28 -6.47
CA PRO A 339 5.41 -0.28 -7.55
C PRO A 339 6.13 1.07 -7.61
N LYS A 340 7.39 1.05 -8.07
CA LYS A 340 8.18 2.27 -8.30
C LYS A 340 7.61 3.05 -9.48
N VAL A 341 6.75 4.02 -9.20
CA VAL A 341 6.17 4.94 -10.19
C VAL A 341 6.97 6.26 -10.25
N ARG A 342 6.92 6.94 -11.40
CA ARG A 342 7.65 8.21 -11.61
C ARG A 342 6.99 9.44 -10.99
N TYR A 343 5.74 9.31 -10.55
CA TYR A 343 4.93 10.40 -10.03
C TYR A 343 4.63 10.17 -8.54
N ALA A 344 4.45 11.25 -7.78
CA ALA A 344 4.04 11.18 -6.38
C ALA A 344 2.55 10.78 -6.27
N THR A 345 2.24 9.91 -5.32
CA THR A 345 0.86 9.50 -5.01
C THR A 345 0.21 10.50 -4.04
N ALA A 346 -1.13 10.45 -3.91
CA ALA A 346 -1.85 11.24 -2.92
C ALA A 346 -1.39 10.95 -1.48
N LEU A 347 -1.01 9.70 -1.19
CA LEU A 347 -0.42 9.31 0.07
C LEU A 347 0.96 9.95 0.29
N ASP A 348 1.84 9.95 -0.74
CA ASP A 348 3.15 10.60 -0.65
C ASP A 348 3.02 12.10 -0.31
N TRP A 349 2.05 12.80 -0.92
CA TRP A 349 1.79 14.21 -0.61
C TRP A 349 1.35 14.43 0.83
N PHE A 350 0.53 13.53 1.38
CA PHE A 350 0.11 13.59 2.78
C PHE A 350 1.27 13.36 3.75
N LEU A 351 2.12 12.36 3.46
CA LEU A 351 3.31 12.07 4.25
C LEU A 351 4.32 13.22 4.17
N LEU A 352 4.53 13.81 2.98
CA LEU A 352 5.41 14.96 2.80
C LEU A 352 4.90 16.20 3.55
N MET A 353 3.59 16.45 3.52
CA MET A 353 2.97 17.50 4.32
C MET A 353 3.22 17.27 5.82
N SER A 354 2.99 16.05 6.31
CA SER A 354 3.22 15.70 7.73
C SER A 354 4.69 15.85 8.13
N PHE A 355 5.60 15.41 7.26
CA PHE A 355 7.04 15.55 7.44
C PHE A 355 7.48 17.01 7.53
N PHE A 356 6.94 17.87 6.66
CA PHE A 356 7.17 19.32 6.71
C PHE A 356 6.76 19.92 8.06
N TYR A 357 5.60 19.54 8.60
CA TYR A 357 5.15 20.01 9.91
C TYR A 357 6.08 19.57 11.05
N CYS A 358 6.54 18.32 11.05
CA CYS A 358 7.48 17.85 12.06
C CYS A 358 8.84 18.58 11.97
N ILE A 359 9.39 18.79 10.77
CA ILE A 359 10.61 19.60 10.61
C ILE A 359 10.38 21.05 11.06
N ALA A 360 9.23 21.63 10.71
CA ALA A 360 8.89 22.98 11.13
C ALA A 360 8.83 23.12 12.66
N THR A 361 8.39 22.09 13.41
CA THR A 361 8.48 22.09 14.89
C THR A 361 9.92 22.10 15.42
N ILE A 362 10.84 21.40 14.76
CA ILE A 362 12.27 21.40 15.14
C ILE A 362 12.91 22.77 14.82
N LEU A 363 12.60 23.33 13.65
CA LEU A 363 13.10 24.65 13.25
C LEU A 363 12.56 25.76 14.16
N GLU A 364 11.30 25.65 14.58
CA GLU A 364 10.70 26.56 15.56
C GLU A 364 11.45 26.49 16.90
N PHE A 365 11.69 25.28 17.41
CA PHE A 365 12.48 25.09 18.62
C PHE A 365 13.90 25.68 18.47
N ALA A 366 14.58 25.42 17.35
CA ALA A 366 15.90 25.97 17.08
C ALA A 366 15.90 27.50 17.08
N ALA A 367 14.88 28.11 16.48
CA ALA A 367 14.70 29.57 16.47
C ALA A 367 14.45 30.10 17.89
N VAL A 368 13.57 29.47 18.66
CA VAL A 368 13.28 29.84 20.06
C VAL A 368 14.54 29.75 20.92
N HIS A 369 15.32 28.66 20.77
CA HIS A 369 16.56 28.46 21.51
C HIS A 369 17.62 29.51 21.12
N TYR A 370 17.75 29.81 19.83
CA TYR A 370 18.66 30.84 19.33
C TYR A 370 18.31 32.21 19.89
N PHE A 371 17.07 32.68 19.69
CA PHE A 371 16.63 34.01 20.17
C PHE A 371 16.67 34.14 21.69
N THR A 372 16.46 33.06 22.44
CA THR A 372 16.61 33.08 23.90
C THR A 372 18.06 33.33 24.29
N LYS A 373 19.04 32.69 23.64
CA LYS A 373 20.47 32.93 23.90
C LYS A 373 20.92 34.33 23.48
N THR A 374 20.56 34.78 22.28
CA THR A 374 20.94 36.12 21.80
C THR A 374 20.29 37.24 22.62
N GLY A 375 19.06 37.01 23.11
CA GLY A 375 18.35 37.95 23.99
C GLY A 375 18.83 37.96 25.44
N SER A 376 19.48 36.90 25.91
CA SER A 376 20.01 36.78 27.28
C SER A 376 21.45 37.27 27.43
N GLY A 377 22.09 37.75 26.35
CA GLY A 377 23.44 38.30 26.41
C GLY A 377 24.55 37.27 26.71
N GLU A 378 24.25 35.98 26.69
CA GLU A 378 25.26 34.92 26.74
C GLU A 378 25.96 34.88 25.38
N ILE A 379 27.01 35.69 25.25
CA ILE A 379 27.98 35.57 24.17
C ILE A 379 28.52 34.13 24.25
N PRO A 380 28.45 33.32 23.18
CA PRO A 380 29.25 32.12 23.13
C PRO A 380 30.70 32.62 23.21
N PHE A 381 31.39 32.38 24.32
CA PHE A 381 32.83 32.52 24.40
C PHE A 381 33.42 31.57 23.37
N LEU A 382 33.54 32.03 22.12
CA LEU A 382 34.57 31.55 21.24
C LEU A 382 35.86 32.02 21.92
N VAL A 383 36.56 31.07 22.52
CA VAL A 383 37.98 31.23 22.80
C VAL A 383 38.63 31.51 21.46
N SER A 384 38.76 32.79 21.12
CA SER A 384 39.66 33.23 20.06
C SER A 384 41.06 32.96 20.59
N SER A 385 41.60 31.81 20.22
CA SER A 385 43.04 31.68 20.01
C SER A 385 43.43 32.83 19.09
N ASP A 386 43.99 33.88 19.66
CA ASP A 386 44.96 34.81 19.07
C ASP A 386 44.88 36.16 19.79
N GLU A 387 45.59 36.26 20.91
CA GLU A 387 46.33 37.49 21.23
C GLU A 387 47.54 37.16 22.11
N ILE A 388 48.57 36.56 21.50
CA ILE A 388 49.94 36.78 21.96
C ILE A 388 50.29 38.22 21.55
N ARG A 389 49.89 39.19 22.38
CA ARG A 389 50.48 40.53 22.36
C ARG A 389 51.39 40.67 23.56
N VAL A 390 52.67 40.44 23.28
CA VAL A 390 53.80 40.77 24.14
C VAL A 390 53.75 42.27 24.44
N HIS A 391 53.48 42.62 25.70
CA HIS A 391 53.88 43.91 26.25
C HIS A 391 55.10 43.69 27.17
N PRO A 392 56.19 44.48 27.01
CA PRO A 392 57.41 44.27 27.79
C PRO A 392 57.23 44.80 29.21
N LYS A 393 57.60 44.01 30.21
CA LYS A 393 57.77 44.48 31.59
C LYS A 393 59.06 45.32 31.68
N PRO A 394 59.09 46.45 32.42
CA PRO A 394 60.36 47.01 32.87
C PRO A 394 60.91 46.18 34.05
N LYS A 395 62.22 45.95 34.02
CA LYS A 395 62.99 45.21 35.02
C LYS A 395 63.17 46.03 36.30
N SER A 396 63.13 45.34 37.45
CA SER A 396 63.85 45.74 38.66
C SER A 396 64.44 44.51 39.36
N TYR A 397 65.73 44.29 39.08
CA TYR A 397 66.86 43.77 39.84
C TYR A 397 66.72 42.83 41.06
N LEU A 398 67.61 41.81 41.04
CA LEU A 398 68.40 41.17 42.13
C LEU A 398 67.61 40.22 43.06
N SER A 399 68.05 39.00 43.39
CA SER A 399 69.31 38.20 43.24
C SER A 399 68.91 36.73 43.56
N GLU A 400 69.29 35.72 42.77
CA GLU A 400 70.47 34.84 42.90
C GLU A 400 70.26 33.59 43.78
N ASP A 401 70.66 32.45 43.16
CA ASP A 401 71.06 31.13 43.69
C ASP A 401 69.95 30.13 44.12
N ASP A 402 69.99 28.83 43.83
CA ASP A 402 70.79 27.94 42.97
C ASP A 402 70.12 26.54 42.99
N ASP A 403 70.55 25.66 42.08
CA ASP A 403 70.50 24.17 42.07
C ASP A 403 69.24 23.37 41.66
N ASP A 404 69.30 22.89 40.40
CA ASP A 404 69.41 21.49 39.94
C ASP A 404 68.54 20.36 40.58
N ASP A 405 67.68 19.71 39.77
CA ASP A 405 68.04 18.43 39.10
C ASP A 405 66.87 17.79 38.31
N ASP A 406 67.19 17.51 37.05
CA ASP A 406 66.83 16.43 36.13
C ASP A 406 65.54 15.55 36.25
N VAL A 407 64.72 15.68 35.18
CA VAL A 407 64.44 14.65 34.15
C VAL A 407 63.28 13.62 34.25
N GLN A 408 62.51 13.67 33.15
CA GLN A 408 61.65 12.68 32.46
C GLN A 408 60.23 12.34 32.98
N SER A 409 59.28 12.99 32.30
CA SER A 409 58.04 12.45 31.70
C SER A 409 57.19 11.42 32.45
N ARG A 410 55.95 11.84 32.76
CA ARG A 410 54.77 11.01 32.47
C ARG A 410 53.51 11.84 32.36
N PHE A 411 52.86 11.68 31.21
CA PHE A 411 51.53 12.17 30.86
C PHE A 411 50.53 11.80 31.96
N LYS A 412 49.84 12.79 32.53
CA LYS A 412 48.74 12.55 33.48
C LYS A 412 47.73 13.68 33.36
N VAL A 413 46.53 13.37 32.86
CA VAL A 413 45.31 13.95 33.40
C VAL A 413 44.19 12.93 33.23
N ASP A 414 43.76 12.34 34.35
CA ASP A 414 42.48 11.65 34.44
C ASP A 414 41.74 12.16 35.70
N TYR A 415 40.48 12.54 35.46
CA TYR A 415 39.27 12.72 36.27
C TYR A 415 39.23 12.82 37.81
N SER A 416 38.22 13.59 38.27
CA SER A 416 37.22 13.25 39.32
C SER A 416 37.19 14.08 40.64
N VAL A 417 36.07 14.80 40.83
CA VAL A 417 35.13 14.84 42.00
C VAL A 417 35.64 14.49 43.43
N CYS A 418 35.47 15.43 44.40
CA CYS A 418 34.65 15.36 45.66
C CYS A 418 35.22 16.09 46.92
N SER A 419 34.36 16.92 47.55
CA SER A 419 34.02 17.13 49.00
C SER A 419 35.03 17.36 50.18
N VAL A 420 34.78 18.46 50.94
CA VAL A 420 34.65 18.64 52.44
C VAL A 420 35.94 18.54 53.34
N LEU A 421 36.32 19.45 54.27
CA LEU A 421 35.78 19.77 55.64
C LEU A 421 36.58 20.90 56.41
N GLU A 422 35.88 21.71 57.27
CA GLU A 422 36.18 22.39 58.61
C GLU A 422 37.54 23.09 58.96
N ASP A 423 37.71 24.08 59.87
CA ASP A 423 36.88 24.82 60.87
C ASP A 423 37.58 26.11 61.42
N LEU A 424 36.79 27.17 61.72
CA LEU A 424 36.83 28.24 62.79
C LEU A 424 38.11 29.07 63.18
N PRO A 425 38.02 30.22 63.93
CA PRO A 425 36.89 31.12 64.25
C PRO A 425 37.14 32.67 64.12
N GLY A 426 36.04 33.43 63.91
CA GLY A 426 35.70 34.68 64.62
C GLY A 426 36.54 35.97 64.48
N ARG A 427 35.94 37.03 63.90
CA ARG A 427 35.97 38.39 64.50
C ARG A 427 34.88 39.32 63.94
N ARG A 428 34.03 39.80 64.84
CA ARG A 428 33.14 40.96 64.70
C ARG A 428 33.97 42.22 64.98
N ILE A 429 33.79 43.31 64.24
CA ILE A 429 33.77 44.71 64.72
C ILE A 429 33.23 45.62 63.61
N SER A 430 32.46 46.58 64.09
CA SER A 430 31.75 47.70 63.47
C SER A 430 32.56 48.55 62.48
N ASN A 431 31.84 49.40 61.76
CA ASN A 431 32.06 50.85 61.56
C ASN A 431 31.19 51.29 60.37
N PHE A 432 30.65 52.50 60.24
CA PHE A 432 30.42 53.68 61.08
C PHE A 432 29.65 54.60 60.11
N MET A 433 28.51 55.14 60.51
CA MET A 433 27.80 56.16 59.73
C MET A 433 28.37 57.54 60.11
N PRO A 434 28.43 58.49 59.18
CA PRO A 434 28.03 59.84 59.53
C PRO A 434 26.93 60.36 58.61
N GLU A 435 25.91 60.94 59.25
CA GLU A 435 25.03 61.95 58.67
C GLU A 435 25.83 63.22 58.38
N ASP A 436 25.51 63.90 57.28
CA ASP A 436 25.42 65.36 57.30
C ASP A 436 24.53 65.92 56.17
N GLU A 437 23.94 67.06 56.49
CA GLU A 437 22.75 67.66 55.93
C GLU A 437 22.89 68.37 54.56
N SER A 438 21.76 68.41 53.85
CA SER A 438 21.25 69.52 53.03
C SER A 438 22.07 70.04 51.83
N GLN A 439 21.48 69.95 50.63
CA GLN A 439 21.07 71.13 49.86
C GLN A 439 20.35 70.74 48.56
N SER A 440 19.14 71.29 48.42
CA SER A 440 18.32 71.32 47.22
C SER A 440 19.05 71.99 46.05
N ARG A 441 19.12 71.32 44.89
CA ARG A 441 19.32 71.98 43.59
C ARG A 441 18.27 71.53 42.58
N THR A 442 17.30 72.43 42.42
CA THR A 442 16.48 72.78 41.27
C THR A 442 16.71 71.97 39.99
N SER A 443 15.67 71.29 39.51
CA SER A 443 15.62 70.73 38.17
C SER A 443 15.42 71.84 37.14
N THR A 444 16.44 72.14 36.33
CA THR A 444 16.24 72.81 35.04
C THR A 444 15.97 71.73 33.99
N MET A 445 14.71 71.60 33.62
CA MET A 445 14.26 70.73 32.56
C MET A 445 14.58 71.40 31.22
N GLU A 446 15.71 71.04 30.59
CA GLU A 446 16.05 71.51 29.26
C GLU A 446 15.42 70.59 28.21
N ARG A 447 14.33 71.07 27.61
CA ARG A 447 13.57 70.41 26.55
C ARG A 447 14.39 70.42 25.26
N HIS A 448 15.16 69.35 25.01
CA HIS A 448 15.64 69.05 23.66
C HIS A 448 14.65 68.11 22.96
N THR A 449 13.79 68.67 22.14
CA THR A 449 13.11 67.95 21.07
C THR A 449 14.16 67.45 20.07
N GLN A 450 14.53 66.18 20.14
CA GLN A 450 15.15 65.50 19.01
C GLN A 450 14.18 64.45 18.48
N THR A 451 13.69 64.71 17.28
CA THR A 451 12.93 63.79 16.45
C THR A 451 13.74 62.50 16.23
N GLU A 452 13.33 61.40 16.85
CA GLU A 452 13.83 60.07 16.52
C GLU A 452 13.50 59.75 15.06
N HIS A 453 14.54 59.65 14.22
CA HIS A 453 14.37 59.20 12.84
C HIS A 453 14.20 57.67 12.84
N LYS A 454 12.96 57.17 12.94
CA LYS A 454 12.66 55.73 12.87
C LYS A 454 13.14 55.14 11.54
N ILE A 455 14.14 54.26 11.63
CA ILE A 455 14.66 53.51 10.48
C ILE A 455 13.67 52.37 10.17
N PRO A 456 13.29 52.16 8.91
CA PRO A 456 12.29 51.15 8.56
C PRO A 456 12.84 49.71 8.67
N ILE A 457 11.97 48.76 9.02
CA ILE A 457 12.30 47.37 9.45
C ILE A 457 13.18 46.61 8.44
N TRP A 458 12.95 46.79 7.14
CA TRP A 458 13.78 46.19 6.08
C TRP A 458 15.23 46.66 6.10
N LYS A 459 15.50 47.94 6.41
CA LYS A 459 16.88 48.43 6.56
C LYS A 459 17.57 47.80 7.76
N LEU A 460 16.83 47.57 8.85
CA LEU A 460 17.31 46.86 10.04
C LEU A 460 17.74 45.43 9.71
N VAL A 461 16.92 44.72 8.94
CA VAL A 461 17.21 43.36 8.45
C VAL A 461 18.43 43.36 7.52
N THR A 462 18.57 44.35 6.63
CA THR A 462 19.75 44.45 5.75
C THR A 462 21.03 44.73 6.52
N TYR A 463 21.01 45.57 7.54
CA TYR A 463 22.19 45.81 8.37
C TYR A 463 22.57 44.58 9.22
N CYS A 464 21.59 43.76 9.60
CA CYS A 464 21.80 42.46 10.23
C CYS A 464 22.41 41.42 9.28
N LEU A 465 21.94 41.34 8.03
CA LEU A 465 22.44 40.40 7.03
C LEU A 465 23.83 40.76 6.51
N VAL A 466 24.18 42.05 6.47
CA VAL A 466 25.48 42.56 5.96
C VAL A 466 26.57 42.58 7.04
N ALA A 467 26.29 42.13 8.28
CA ALA A 467 27.27 42.10 9.39
C ALA A 467 28.00 43.44 9.60
N ASN A 468 27.27 44.55 9.55
CA ASN A 468 27.87 45.89 9.63
C ASN A 468 28.35 46.21 11.06
N GLU A 469 29.66 46.16 11.27
CA GLU A 469 30.33 46.27 12.57
C GLU A 469 30.06 47.60 13.30
N LYS A 470 29.89 48.70 12.56
CA LYS A 470 29.57 50.03 13.12
C LYS A 470 28.16 50.09 13.73
N TYR A 471 27.20 49.34 13.16
CA TYR A 471 25.84 49.28 13.68
C TYR A 471 25.78 48.42 14.95
N ARG A 472 26.55 47.32 14.99
CA ARG A 472 26.68 46.42 16.14
C ARG A 472 27.26 47.14 17.36
N LYS A 473 28.37 47.87 17.19
CA LYS A 473 29.02 48.64 18.27
C LYS A 473 28.14 49.75 18.85
N LYS A 474 27.32 50.42 18.03
CA LYS A 474 26.34 51.42 18.51
C LYS A 474 25.27 50.81 19.40
N ARG A 475 24.74 49.64 19.01
CA ARG A 475 23.73 48.91 19.79
C ARG A 475 24.29 48.35 21.09
N GLU A 476 25.53 47.87 21.09
CA GLU A 476 26.25 47.40 22.28
C GLU A 476 26.48 48.55 23.29
N GLN A 477 26.76 49.77 22.81
CA GLN A 477 26.94 50.96 23.64
C GLN A 477 25.62 51.50 24.24
N GLU A 478 24.50 51.37 23.52
CA GLU A 478 23.17 51.73 24.02
C GLU A 478 22.71 50.77 25.13
N VAL A 479 22.94 49.46 24.97
CA VAL A 479 22.59 48.44 25.98
C VAL A 479 23.47 48.53 27.23
N SER A 480 24.74 48.94 27.10
CA SER A 480 25.64 49.11 28.25
C SER A 480 25.33 50.35 29.10
N ARG A 481 24.57 51.32 28.55
CA ARG A 481 24.16 52.55 29.27
C ARG A 481 22.87 52.38 30.06
N GLU A 482 22.00 51.48 29.63
CA GLU A 482 20.77 51.17 30.33
C GLU A 482 20.92 49.80 30.99
N GLY A 483 21.34 49.78 32.25
CA GLY A 483 21.44 48.58 33.09
C GLY A 483 20.07 47.95 33.38
N TYR A 484 19.36 47.54 32.34
CA TYR A 484 18.06 46.90 32.41
C TYR A 484 18.26 45.39 32.40
N GLN A 485 18.28 44.81 33.59
CA GLN A 485 18.26 43.37 33.79
C GLN A 485 16.89 42.84 33.37
N PHE A 486 16.73 42.51 32.09
CA PHE A 486 15.48 41.99 31.57
C PHE A 486 15.33 40.54 32.02
N HIS A 487 14.63 40.32 33.13
CA HIS A 487 14.10 39.01 33.47
C HIS A 487 13.03 38.66 32.41
N ILE A 488 13.41 38.00 31.30
CA ILE A 488 12.46 37.55 30.27
C ILE A 488 11.74 36.29 30.78
N ASN A 489 10.92 36.43 31.80
CA ASN A 489 9.85 35.46 32.08
C ASN A 489 8.62 35.80 31.23
N SER A 490 8.78 35.67 29.92
CA SER A 490 7.64 35.67 29.00
C SER A 490 7.83 34.48 28.09
N VAL A 491 6.90 33.53 28.10
CA VAL A 491 6.69 32.55 27.02
C VAL A 491 7.10 33.21 25.71
N SER A 492 8.03 32.61 24.95
CA SER A 492 8.51 33.26 23.74
C SER A 492 7.28 33.57 22.92
N ARG A 493 7.10 34.82 22.47
CA ARG A 493 5.94 35.20 21.65
C ARG A 493 5.79 34.22 20.47
N ILE A 494 6.91 33.65 20.02
CA ILE A 494 7.02 32.56 19.06
C ILE A 494 6.25 31.31 19.54
N ASP A 495 6.62 30.68 20.66
CA ASP A 495 5.91 29.49 21.19
C ASP A 495 4.40 29.75 21.35
N ARG A 496 3.99 30.96 21.78
CA ARG A 496 2.58 31.34 21.96
C ARG A 496 1.81 31.37 20.63
N VAL A 497 2.45 31.88 19.58
CA VAL A 497 1.87 31.92 18.23
C VAL A 497 1.87 30.52 17.61
N SER A 498 2.96 29.75 17.78
CA SER A 498 3.12 28.39 17.28
C SER A 498 1.99 27.46 17.76
N ARG A 499 1.57 27.59 19.03
CA ARG A 499 0.46 26.82 19.63
C ARG A 499 -0.87 26.94 18.90
N ILE A 500 -1.13 28.06 18.21
CA ILE A 500 -2.38 28.29 17.48
C ILE A 500 -2.17 28.08 15.99
N LEU A 501 -1.06 28.59 15.45
CA LEU A 501 -0.78 28.59 14.01
C LEU A 501 -0.58 27.18 13.45
N PHE A 502 0.19 26.32 14.15
CA PHE A 502 0.47 24.97 13.66
C PHE A 502 -0.79 24.10 13.60
N PRO A 503 -1.59 23.97 14.68
CA PRO A 503 -2.82 23.18 14.61
C PRO A 503 -3.84 23.74 13.62
N ALA A 504 -4.02 25.06 13.56
CA ALA A 504 -4.98 25.69 12.65
C ALA A 504 -4.61 25.47 11.18
N SER A 505 -3.34 25.67 10.82
CA SER A 505 -2.86 25.47 9.45
C SER A 505 -2.90 23.99 9.05
N PHE A 506 -2.52 23.07 9.94
CA PHE A 506 -2.58 21.63 9.67
C PHE A 506 -4.02 21.16 9.47
N GLY A 507 -4.96 21.60 10.32
CA GLY A 507 -6.38 21.29 10.17
C GLY A 507 -6.95 21.79 8.85
N PHE A 508 -6.62 23.02 8.44
CA PHE A 508 -7.04 23.59 7.17
C PHE A 508 -6.50 22.80 5.97
N LEU A 509 -5.21 22.46 5.96
CA LEU A 509 -4.61 21.68 4.88
C LEU A 509 -5.15 20.25 4.82
N ASN A 510 -5.43 19.62 5.97
CA ASN A 510 -6.09 18.31 6.01
C ASN A 510 -7.48 18.38 5.39
N LEU A 511 -8.27 19.41 5.73
CA LEU A 511 -9.60 19.60 5.15
C LEU A 511 -9.53 19.77 3.62
N LEU A 512 -8.60 20.59 3.12
CA LEU A 512 -8.38 20.75 1.69
C LEU A 512 -7.93 19.44 1.02
N TYR A 513 -7.03 18.69 1.66
CA TYR A 513 -6.55 17.41 1.18
C TYR A 513 -7.69 16.41 0.98
N TRP A 514 -8.51 16.21 2.01
CA TRP A 514 -9.62 15.26 1.97
C TRP A 514 -10.69 15.71 0.98
N ILE A 515 -11.04 16.99 0.92
CA ILE A 515 -11.99 17.49 -0.08
C ILE A 515 -11.47 17.21 -1.49
N THR A 516 -10.21 17.54 -1.76
CA THR A 516 -9.64 17.39 -3.11
C THR A 516 -9.63 15.93 -3.55
N TYR A 517 -9.09 15.01 -2.74
CA TYR A 517 -8.93 13.61 -3.15
C TYR A 517 -10.20 12.76 -3.03
N VAL A 518 -11.16 13.14 -2.19
CA VAL A 518 -12.45 12.42 -2.10
C VAL A 518 -13.39 12.85 -3.22
N THR A 519 -13.44 14.15 -3.55
CA THR A 519 -14.36 14.69 -4.56
C THR A 519 -13.84 14.53 -5.99
N TYR A 520 -12.52 14.65 -6.19
CA TYR A 520 -11.91 14.50 -7.51
C TYR A 520 -11.69 13.02 -7.85
N GLN A 521 -12.72 12.40 -8.44
CA GLN A 521 -12.64 11.01 -8.91
C GLN A 521 -12.61 10.98 -10.44
N GLU A 522 -11.52 10.46 -11.00
CA GLU A 522 -11.38 10.31 -12.45
C GLU A 522 -12.49 9.41 -13.03
N THR A 523 -12.97 9.77 -14.23
CA THR A 523 -13.96 8.98 -14.97
C THR A 523 -13.29 7.79 -15.65
N PHE A 524 -14.04 6.70 -15.83
CA PHE A 524 -13.53 5.51 -16.53
C PHE A 524 -13.41 5.79 -18.03
N VAL A 525 -12.18 5.86 -18.55
CA VAL A 525 -11.89 6.08 -19.97
C VAL A 525 -11.42 4.77 -20.61
N TRP A 526 -11.95 4.44 -21.79
CA TRP A 526 -11.44 3.33 -22.60
C TRP A 526 -10.03 3.67 -23.10
N LYS A 527 -9.07 2.83 -22.77
CA LYS A 527 -7.74 2.85 -23.40
C LYS A 527 -7.70 1.76 -24.46
N ASP A 528 -7.40 2.15 -25.70
CA ASP A 528 -7.12 1.19 -26.74
C ASP A 528 -5.78 0.52 -26.46
N PRO A 529 -5.64 -0.79 -26.74
CA PRO A 529 -4.34 -1.44 -26.65
C PRO A 529 -3.37 -0.70 -27.56
N ALA A 530 -2.20 -0.33 -27.04
CA ALA A 530 -1.16 0.30 -27.83
C ALA A 530 -0.90 -0.56 -29.07
N ALA A 531 -0.87 0.07 -30.25
CA ALA A 531 -0.48 -0.63 -31.47
C ALA A 531 0.90 -1.22 -31.22
N VAL A 532 0.97 -2.53 -31.05
CA VAL A 532 2.22 -3.20 -30.76
C VAL A 532 3.00 -3.24 -32.08
N SER A 533 3.81 -2.21 -32.30
CA SER A 533 4.85 -2.23 -33.33
C SER A 533 5.97 -3.13 -32.81
N HIS A 534 5.76 -4.46 -32.89
CA HIS A 534 6.86 -5.42 -32.70
C HIS A 534 7.75 -5.46 -33.92
#